data_AF-A0A2T4V6B6-F1
#
_entry.id   AF-A0A2T4V6B6-F1
#
_cell.length_a   1.000
_cell.length_b   1.000
_cell.length_c   1.000
_cell.angle_alpha   90.00
_cell.angle_beta   90.00
_cell.angle_gamma   90.00
#
_symmetry.space_group_name_H-M   'P 1'
#
loop_
_entity.id
_entity.type
_entity.pdbx_description
1 polymer ?
#
loop_
_entity_poly.entity_id
_entity_poly.type
_entity_poly.pdbx_seq_one_letter_code
_entity_poly.pdbx_strand_id
1 'polypeptide(L)'
;MVNEREEIRRRVMEAVGGRPVRWTDHRTTKGDFPGRDWALEIFDVPFAEQRELHGRLFWGIKRQVWEEKRLALTILFHTPENTDRYYAWVREEHAAELAGAT
;
A
#
# COMPACT_ATOMS: atom_id res chain seq x y z
N MET A 1 21.09 -4.72 1.50
CA MET A 1 20.46 -3.39 1.60
C MET A 1 18.97 -3.59 1.45
N VAL A 2 18.17 -3.33 2.49
CA VAL A 2 16.72 -3.30 2.33
C VAL A 2 16.41 -2.08 1.46
N ASN A 3 15.68 -2.30 0.37
CA ASN A 3 15.23 -1.23 -0.52
C ASN A 3 14.38 -0.25 0.29
N GLU A 4 14.65 1.05 0.19
CA GLU A 4 13.89 2.12 0.85
C GLU A 4 12.37 1.99 0.64
N ARG A 5 11.96 1.60 -0.57
CA ARG A 5 10.55 1.32 -0.89
C ARG A 5 10.00 0.15 -0.08
N GLU A 6 10.83 -0.84 0.21
CA GLU A 6 10.41 -1.97 1.03
C GLU A 6 10.25 -1.58 2.50
N GLU A 7 11.12 -0.71 3.02
CA GLU A 7 10.97 -0.20 4.38
C GLU A 7 9.67 0.59 4.55
N ILE A 8 9.35 1.49 3.61
CA ILE A 8 8.10 2.26 3.62
C ILE A 8 6.90 1.31 3.54
N ARG A 9 6.91 0.36 2.61
CA ARG A 9 5.83 -0.64 2.46
C ARG A 9 5.61 -1.41 3.77
N ARG A 10 6.67 -1.92 4.41
CA ARG A 10 6.58 -2.65 5.67
C ARG A 10 5.98 -1.80 6.80
N ARG A 11 6.41 -0.55 6.93
CA ARG A 11 5.86 0.39 7.92
C ARG A 11 4.37 0.66 7.69
N VAL A 12 3.97 0.84 6.42
CA VAL A 12 2.56 1.01 6.06
C VAL A 12 1.76 -0.26 6.38
N MET A 13 2.27 -1.44 6.02
CA MET A 13 1.64 -2.73 6.30
C MET A 13 1.39 -2.95 7.80
N GLU A 14 2.39 -2.69 8.65
CA GLU A 14 2.23 -2.71 10.10
C GLU A 14 1.16 -1.71 10.56
N ALA A 15 1.23 -0.48 10.06
CA ALA A 15 0.27 0.57 10.38
C ALA A 15 -1.15 0.33 9.87
N VAL A 16 -1.39 -0.68 9.03
CA VAL A 16 -2.75 -1.08 8.60
C VAL A 16 -3.15 -2.46 9.11
N GLY A 17 -2.44 -2.99 10.11
CA GLY A 17 -2.79 -4.26 10.76
C GLY A 17 -2.44 -5.48 9.92
N GLY A 18 -1.36 -5.42 9.14
CA GLY A 18 -0.87 -6.55 8.35
C GLY A 18 -1.65 -6.82 7.07
N ARG A 19 -2.51 -5.89 6.62
CA ARG A 19 -3.23 -6.04 5.34
C ARG A 19 -2.26 -6.06 4.16
N PRO A 20 -2.66 -6.63 3.00
CA PRO A 20 -1.82 -6.59 1.82
C PRO A 20 -1.52 -5.15 1.39
N VAL A 21 -0.24 -4.84 1.22
CA VAL A 21 0.26 -3.54 0.75
C VAL A 21 1.22 -3.77 -0.39
N ARG A 22 0.97 -3.14 -1.54
CA ARG A 22 1.83 -3.27 -2.73
C ARG A 22 2.12 -1.91 -3.34
N TRP A 23 3.27 -1.79 -3.97
CA TRP A 23 3.54 -0.66 -4.85
C TRP A 23 2.70 -0.77 -6.11
N THR A 24 2.19 0.36 -6.60
CA THR A 24 1.46 0.39 -7.87
C THR A 24 2.34 -0.12 -9.00
N ASP A 25 1.79 -1.03 -9.81
CA ASP A 25 2.47 -1.62 -10.97
C ASP A 25 1.51 -1.78 -12.16
N HIS A 26 1.96 -2.47 -13.20
CA HIS A 26 1.20 -2.68 -14.44
C HIS A 26 -0.05 -3.56 -14.27
N ARG A 27 -0.15 -4.33 -13.17
CA ARG A 27 -1.30 -5.19 -12.87
C ARG A 27 -2.42 -4.39 -12.22
N THR A 28 -2.09 -3.32 -11.50
CA THR A 28 -3.07 -2.49 -10.80
C THR A 28 -3.43 -1.21 -11.55
N THR A 29 -2.57 -0.72 -12.45
CA THR A 29 -2.82 0.51 -13.22
C THR A 29 -2.48 0.34 -14.70
N LYS A 30 -3.42 0.73 -15.59
CA LYS A 30 -3.30 0.64 -17.05
C LYS A 30 -2.69 1.86 -17.75
N GLY A 31 -2.17 2.84 -17.01
CA GLY A 31 -1.56 4.05 -17.55
C GLY A 31 -0.52 4.65 -16.60
N ASP A 32 0.32 5.54 -17.12
CA ASP A 32 1.29 6.27 -16.32
C ASP A 32 0.71 7.59 -15.84
N PHE A 33 0.89 7.87 -14.54
CA PHE A 33 0.63 9.18 -13.97
C PHE A 33 1.89 9.65 -13.22
N PRO A 34 2.19 10.96 -13.21
CA PRO A 34 3.30 11.49 -12.44
C PRO A 34 3.19 11.09 -10.96
N GLY A 35 4.25 10.47 -10.42
CA GLY A 35 4.28 9.98 -9.04
C GLY A 35 3.81 8.54 -8.84
N ARG A 36 3.48 7.79 -9.90
CA ARG A 36 3.11 6.37 -9.85
C ARG A 36 4.11 5.51 -9.06
N ASP A 37 5.40 5.75 -9.24
CA ASP A 37 6.46 4.99 -8.53
C ASP A 37 6.39 5.15 -7.00
N TRP A 38 5.72 6.21 -6.53
CA TRP A 38 5.49 6.52 -5.12
C TRP A 38 4.02 6.38 -4.72
N ALA A 39 3.26 5.54 -5.44
CA ALA A 39 1.92 5.13 -5.07
C ALA A 39 1.93 3.73 -4.42
N LEU A 40 1.36 3.65 -3.21
CA LEU A 40 1.09 2.41 -2.48
C LEU A 40 -0.39 2.11 -2.48
N GLU A 41 -0.71 0.85 -2.73
CA GLU A 41 -2.05 0.30 -2.74
C GLU A 41 -2.24 -0.59 -1.53
N ILE A 42 -3.32 -0.35 -0.80
CA ILE A 42 -3.67 -1.04 0.41
C ILE A 42 -5.00 -1.74 0.17
N PHE A 43 -4.99 -3.07 0.24
CA PHE A 43 -6.13 -3.91 -0.11
C PHE A 43 -6.90 -4.34 1.12
N ASP A 44 -8.12 -4.83 0.91
CA ASP A 44 -9.02 -5.30 1.96
C ASP A 44 -9.28 -4.26 3.06
N VAL A 45 -9.52 -3.01 2.65
CA VAL A 45 -9.85 -1.89 3.56
C VAL A 45 -11.33 -1.53 3.44
N PRO A 46 -12.18 -1.91 4.41
CA PRO A 46 -13.58 -1.52 4.43
C PRO A 46 -13.73 0.00 4.32
N PHE A 47 -14.72 0.45 3.54
CA PHE A 47 -14.92 1.89 3.28
C PHE A 47 -15.02 2.73 4.56
N ALA A 48 -15.69 2.20 5.59
CA ALA A 48 -15.83 2.84 6.89
C ALA A 48 -14.49 3.12 7.61
N GLU A 49 -13.45 2.32 7.36
CA GLU A 49 -12.14 2.47 8.00
C GLU A 49 -11.20 3.42 7.25
N GLN A 50 -11.46 3.68 5.96
CA GLN A 50 -10.51 4.38 5.09
C GLN A 50 -10.14 5.78 5.59
N ARG A 51 -11.12 6.54 6.11
CA ARG A 51 -10.88 7.91 6.59
C ARG A 51 -9.93 7.94 7.78
N GLU A 52 -10.16 7.07 8.76
CA GLU A 52 -9.32 6.98 9.95
C GLU A 52 -7.91 6.50 9.59
N LEU A 53 -7.82 5.45 8.77
CA LEU A 53 -6.55 4.93 8.28
C LEU A 53 -5.75 5.96 7.50
N HIS A 54 -6.40 6.73 6.62
CA HIS A 54 -5.73 7.81 5.90
C HIS A 54 -5.14 8.84 6.85
N GLY A 55 -5.89 9.24 7.89
CA GLY A 55 -5.41 10.16 8.92
C GLY A 55 -4.19 9.62 9.64
N ARG A 56 -4.26 8.38 10.12
CA ARG A 56 -3.14 7.70 10.79
C ARG A 56 -1.89 7.61 9.91
N LEU A 57 -2.04 7.19 8.66
CA LEU A 57 -0.93 7.08 7.70
C LEU A 57 -0.35 8.45 7.34
N PHE A 58 -1.19 9.48 7.28
CA PHE A 58 -0.74 10.85 7.00
C PHE A 58 0.21 11.35 8.09
N TRP A 59 -0.23 11.30 9.35
CA TRP A 59 0.57 11.79 10.47
C TRP A 59 1.77 10.90 10.79
N GLY A 60 1.64 9.58 10.62
CA GLY A 60 2.67 8.62 11.01
C GLY A 60 3.73 8.33 9.94
N ILE A 61 3.40 8.44 8.65
CA ILE A 61 4.29 7.97 7.56
C ILE A 61 4.42 9.00 6.46
N LYS A 62 3.31 9.42 5.82
CA LYS A 62 3.36 10.30 4.62
C LYS A 62 4.08 11.61 4.91
N ARG A 63 3.79 12.23 6.06
CA ARG A 63 4.43 13.47 6.49
C ARG A 63 5.94 13.31 6.65
N GLN A 64 6.40 12.25 7.29
CA GLN A 64 7.83 11.99 7.50
C GLN A 64 8.55 11.75 6.17
N VAL A 65 7.97 10.92 5.29
CA VAL A 65 8.51 10.68 3.94
C VAL A 65 8.65 12.01 3.17
N TRP A 66 7.66 12.90 3.27
CA TRP A 66 7.74 14.22 2.65
C TRP A 66 8.82 15.11 3.29
N GLU A 67 8.88 15.18 4.61
CA GLU A 67 9.83 16.05 5.34
C GLU A 67 11.29 15.64 5.08
N GLU A 68 11.56 14.33 5.07
CA GLU A 68 12.91 13.78 4.89
C GLU A 68 13.35 13.77 3.42
N LYS A 69 12.44 13.41 2.51
CA LYS A 69 12.81 13.03 1.14
C LYS A 69 12.19 13.92 0.07
N ARG A 70 11.26 14.81 0.45
CA ARG A 70 10.45 15.61 -0.48
C ARG A 70 9.66 14.75 -1.48
N LEU A 71 9.27 13.55 -1.05
CA LEU A 71 8.50 12.60 -1.84
C LEU A 71 7.02 12.60 -1.43
N ALA A 72 6.14 12.73 -2.42
CA ALA A 72 4.70 12.70 -2.21
C ALA A 72 4.19 11.25 -2.28
N LEU A 73 4.11 10.58 -1.13
CA LEU A 73 3.57 9.23 -1.05
C LEU A 73 2.06 9.23 -1.30
N THR A 74 1.62 8.62 -2.39
CA THR A 74 0.20 8.44 -2.72
C THR A 74 -0.29 7.13 -2.12
N ILE A 75 -1.47 7.14 -1.49
CA ILE A 75 -2.09 5.95 -0.90
C ILE A 75 -3.44 5.74 -1.59
N LEU A 76 -3.66 4.53 -2.09
CA LEU A 76 -4.91 4.09 -2.69
C LEU A 76 -5.48 2.94 -1.86
N PHE A 77 -6.76 3.04 -1.50
CA PHE A 77 -7.45 1.98 -0.79
C PHE A 77 -8.34 1.18 -1.74
N HIS A 78 -8.30 -0.14 -1.60
CA HIS A 78 -9.24 -1.05 -2.25
C HIS A 78 -10.10 -1.72 -1.19
N THR A 79 -11.42 -1.66 -1.36
CA THR A 79 -12.35 -2.37 -0.48
C THR A 79 -12.22 -3.88 -0.67
N PRO A 80 -12.71 -4.70 0.28
CA PRO A 80 -12.73 -6.16 0.10
C PRO A 80 -13.45 -6.58 -1.19
N GLU A 81 -14.55 -5.92 -1.55
CA GLU A 81 -15.32 -6.23 -2.76
C GLU A 81 -14.52 -5.91 -4.03
N ASN A 82 -13.79 -4.79 -4.05
CA ASN A 82 -12.92 -4.45 -5.17
C ASN A 82 -11.70 -5.37 -5.24
N THR A 83 -11.16 -5.76 -4.08
CA THR A 83 -10.05 -6.70 -3.98
C THR A 83 -10.46 -8.06 -4.55
N ASP A 84 -11.62 -8.59 -4.15
CA ASP A 84 -12.19 -9.83 -4.71
C ASP A 84 -12.37 -9.76 -6.21
N ARG A 85 -12.97 -8.66 -6.69
CA ARG A 85 -13.40 -8.56 -8.08
C ARG A 85 -12.25 -8.36 -9.06
N TYR A 86 -11.20 -7.63 -8.66
CA TYR A 86 -10.16 -7.18 -9.58
C TYR A 86 -8.75 -7.62 -9.18
N TYR A 87 -8.54 -7.97 -7.91
CA TYR A 87 -7.20 -8.16 -7.34
C TYR A 87 -7.11 -9.40 -6.43
N ALA A 88 -7.91 -10.45 -6.68
CA ALA A 88 -7.96 -11.64 -5.82
C ALA A 88 -6.58 -12.28 -5.61
N TRP A 89 -5.72 -12.23 -6.64
CA TRP A 89 -4.33 -12.69 -6.62
C TRP A 89 -3.48 -12.04 -5.51
N VAL A 90 -3.83 -10.84 -5.05
CA VAL A 90 -3.08 -10.12 -4.00
C VAL A 90 -3.09 -10.90 -2.68
N ARG A 91 -4.19 -11.58 -2.34
CA ARG A 91 -4.27 -12.33 -1.09
C ARG A 91 -3.40 -13.58 -1.12
N GLU A 92 -3.36 -14.27 -2.27
CA GLU A 92 -2.53 -15.46 -2.46
C GLU A 92 -1.04 -15.11 -2.36
N GLU A 93 -0.62 -14.05 -3.06
CA GLU A 93 0.76 -13.56 -3.00
C GLU A 93 1.13 -13.09 -1.60
N HIS A 94 0.23 -12.36 -0.93
CA HIS A 94 0.48 -11.90 0.43
C HIS A 94 0.60 -13.07 1.42
N ALA A 95 -0.24 -14.10 1.30
CA ALA A 95 -0.13 -15.31 2.12
C ALA A 95 1.20 -16.04 1.89
N ALA A 96 1.65 -16.13 0.62
CA ALA A 96 2.95 -16.71 0.28
C ALA A 96 4.12 -15.90 0.86
N GLU A 97 4.06 -14.56 0.78
CA GLU A 97 5.04 -13.65 1.39
C GLU A 97 5.13 -13.88 2.91
N LEU A 98 3.99 -13.95 3.61
CA LEU A 98 3.95 -14.20 5.06
C LEU A 98 4.47 -15.60 5.45
N ALA A 99 4.31 -16.60 4.57
CA ALA A 99 4.85 -17.94 4.77
C ALA A 99 6.37 -18.03 4.51
N GLY A 100 7.02 -16.94 4.10
CA GLY A 100 8.44 -16.91 3.77
C GLY A 100 8.77 -17.58 2.44
N ALA A 101 7.80 -17.70 1.53
CA ALA A 101 7.96 -18.38 0.24
C ALA A 101 8.54 -17.48 -0.87
N THR A 102 9.24 -16.41 -0.52
CA THR A 102 9.80 -15.42 -1.47
C THR A 102 11.24 -15.05 -1.15
#